data_AF-A0A2N3L857-F1
#
_entry.id   AF-A0A2N3L857-F1
#
_cell.length_a   1.000
_cell.length_b   1.000
_cell.length_c   1.000
_cell.angle_alpha   90.00
_cell.angle_beta   90.00
_cell.angle_gamma   90.00
#
_symmetry.space_group_name_H-M   'P 1'
#
loop_
_entity.id
_entity.type
_entity.pdbx_description
1 polymer ?
#
loop_
_entity_poly.entity_id
_entity_poly.type
_entity_poly.pdbx_seq_one_letter_code
_entity_poly.pdbx_strand_id
1 'polypeptide(L)'
;MAELPGCHGEKGVQVVSLLEDRLERYNVLPATFEILHKASRDVQGGSAKRAAQFYEIISQNPSPHQAVIDDAVRKDLTNSLQTHWQNLFDGKLDDAFVRQSIEIGQRHEEYGITPKLYIAAYNAVTDALIETIILKFRWRSGDAARIVTSLTSVMLLDIELTLTAYCDASAGKHHTTSENAFADQQLDRTMDLSVAINESAISNARMMNVIEDVDRRAQSISAAVDQMVSGISNIAENGKVAAQNAQDAITVTRTGQETVREAVSSMDEIAHAVSDASKRVDVLAEASQKIGEIVEQIEAIASETNLLALNATIEAARAGEAGKGFAVVANEVKALSQQTARATESIRERIANLQGETDGIVDAMNLGTDAVSRGQDVMGEVAREMGEIGTKMEDTTQRIADISNILGEQNIATDAVRDGITGIANQTGGQVSAIRSAIETVGEVEGLIDQQVSELVQYDIPNRTIRSARAEHAVYFKTVAEVLAGLTDADKVEMGTSDTCRFGKWYDSPAADPFRKLPGFAAVRAPHEAQHTAGHAALHAFANRDQDAAETAFAQMENATQDVLAALKQLAEEARDIHPDAA
;
A
#
# COMPACT_ATOMS: atom_id res chain seq x y z
N MET A 1 -54.43 -0.97 48.95
CA MET A 1 -54.06 -2.38 48.75
C MET A 1 -54.59 -2.79 47.39
N ALA A 2 -53.79 -2.56 46.35
CA ALA A 2 -53.99 -3.11 45.03
C ALA A 2 -52.81 -4.06 44.82
N GLU A 3 -53.11 -5.33 44.59
CA GLU A 3 -52.14 -6.41 44.43
C GLU A 3 -51.40 -6.24 43.08
N LEU A 4 -50.06 -6.33 43.13
CA LEU A 4 -49.21 -6.39 41.94
C LEU A 4 -49.42 -7.73 41.21
N PRO A 5 -49.56 -7.75 39.87
CA PRO A 5 -49.44 -8.96 39.09
C PRO A 5 -47.95 -9.29 38.90
N GLY A 6 -47.50 -10.45 39.39
CA GLY A 6 -46.19 -11.03 39.02
C GLY A 6 -45.39 -11.70 40.14
N CYS A 7 -45.64 -11.39 41.41
CA CYS A 7 -44.87 -11.94 42.54
C CYS A 7 -45.61 -13.01 43.34
N HIS A 8 -46.33 -13.89 42.64
CA HIS A 8 -46.69 -15.20 43.17
C HIS A 8 -46.19 -16.25 42.21
N GLY A 9 -45.38 -17.17 42.75
CA GLY A 9 -45.06 -18.40 42.06
C GLY A 9 -46.36 -19.14 41.74
N GLU A 10 -46.82 -19.01 40.51
CA GLU A 10 -47.49 -20.13 39.88
C GLU A 10 -46.47 -21.26 39.85
N LYS A 11 -46.63 -22.21 40.79
CA LYS A 11 -45.97 -23.51 40.72
C LYS A 11 -46.36 -24.14 39.38
N GLY A 12 -45.53 -23.94 38.35
CA GLY A 12 -45.66 -24.62 37.07
C GLY A 12 -45.71 -23.77 35.80
N VAL A 13 -45.46 -22.45 35.81
CA VAL A 13 -45.16 -21.74 34.55
C VAL A 13 -43.75 -22.10 34.13
N GLN A 14 -43.64 -22.77 32.98
CA GLN A 14 -42.46 -23.51 32.54
C GLN A 14 -41.25 -22.59 32.36
N VAL A 15 -40.14 -22.96 32.98
CA VAL A 15 -38.77 -22.41 32.81
C VAL A 15 -38.43 -22.11 31.33
N VAL A 16 -39.00 -22.89 30.41
CA VAL A 16 -38.89 -22.77 28.96
C VAL A 16 -39.31 -21.39 28.41
N SER A 17 -40.44 -20.80 28.84
CA SER A 17 -40.93 -19.55 28.22
C SER A 17 -40.10 -18.32 28.60
N LEU A 18 -39.35 -18.40 29.70
CA LEU A 18 -38.47 -17.32 30.17
C LEU A 18 -37.11 -17.33 29.45
N LEU A 19 -36.66 -18.49 28.99
CA LEU A 19 -35.42 -18.65 28.22
C LEU A 19 -35.61 -18.19 26.77
N GLU A 20 -36.73 -18.56 26.13
CA GLU A 20 -37.03 -18.15 24.74
C GLU A 20 -37.06 -16.62 24.58
N ASP A 21 -37.74 -15.92 25.50
CA ASP A 21 -37.81 -14.45 25.55
C ASP A 21 -36.43 -13.79 25.80
N ARG A 22 -35.55 -14.44 26.59
CA ARG A 22 -34.17 -13.96 26.79
C ARG A 22 -33.28 -14.22 25.58
N LEU A 23 -33.42 -15.37 24.91
CA LEU A 23 -32.69 -15.69 23.69
C LEU A 23 -33.00 -14.68 22.58
N GLU A 24 -34.27 -14.29 22.44
CA GLU A 24 -34.70 -13.27 21.50
C GLU A 24 -34.10 -11.89 21.85
N ARG A 25 -34.20 -11.47 23.12
CA ARG A 25 -33.64 -10.19 23.61
C ARG A 25 -32.13 -10.02 23.40
N TYR A 26 -31.35 -11.09 23.50
CA TYR A 26 -29.89 -11.04 23.32
C TYR A 26 -29.45 -11.43 21.90
N ASN A 27 -30.40 -11.61 20.97
CA ASN A 27 -30.16 -12.06 19.60
C ASN A 27 -29.34 -13.36 19.52
N VAL A 28 -29.61 -14.28 20.45
CA VAL A 28 -28.97 -15.60 20.53
C VAL A 28 -29.82 -16.60 19.73
N LEU A 29 -29.59 -16.60 18.41
CA LEU A 29 -30.26 -17.47 17.46
C LEU A 29 -29.52 -18.81 17.28
N PRO A 30 -30.13 -19.83 16.68
CA PRO A 30 -29.43 -21.07 16.31
C PRO A 30 -28.14 -20.83 15.50
N ALA A 31 -28.16 -19.83 14.60
CA ALA A 31 -27.01 -19.43 13.80
C ALA A 31 -25.83 -18.87 14.64
N THR A 32 -26.11 -18.28 15.81
CA THR A 32 -25.10 -17.78 16.75
C THR A 32 -24.17 -18.92 17.18
N PHE A 33 -24.73 -20.10 17.44
CA PHE A 33 -23.93 -21.28 17.82
C PHE A 33 -23.19 -21.89 16.62
N GLU A 34 -23.77 -21.88 15.42
CA GLU A 34 -23.05 -22.29 14.20
C GLU A 34 -21.82 -21.41 13.94
N ILE A 35 -21.93 -20.11 14.21
CA ILE A 35 -20.81 -19.15 14.11
C ILE A 35 -19.77 -19.43 15.19
N LEU A 36 -20.18 -19.59 16.45
CA LEU A 36 -19.28 -19.91 17.56
C LEU A 36 -18.56 -21.25 17.37
N HIS A 37 -19.22 -22.23 16.75
CA HIS A 37 -18.62 -23.52 16.43
C HIS A 37 -17.43 -23.41 15.45
N LYS A 38 -17.32 -22.34 14.66
CA LYS A 38 -16.14 -22.08 13.82
C LYS A 38 -14.88 -21.79 14.66
N ALA A 39 -15.06 -21.33 15.89
CA ALA A 39 -14.01 -21.11 16.88
C ALA A 39 -14.08 -22.10 18.07
N SER A 40 -14.92 -23.14 17.99
CA SER A 40 -15.25 -24.02 19.12
C SER A 40 -14.00 -24.62 19.77
N ARG A 41 -12.98 -25.00 19.00
CA ARG A 41 -11.77 -25.62 19.56
C ARG A 41 -11.01 -24.68 20.51
N ASP A 42 -11.03 -23.37 20.25
CA ASP A 42 -10.37 -22.36 21.09
C ASP A 42 -11.33 -21.82 22.15
N VAL A 43 -12.62 -21.69 21.85
CA VAL A 43 -13.65 -21.20 22.78
C VAL A 43 -14.05 -22.28 23.82
N GLN A 44 -14.15 -23.55 23.41
CA GLN A 44 -14.50 -24.70 24.27
C GLN A 44 -13.27 -25.38 24.88
N GLY A 45 -12.20 -25.57 24.10
CA GLY A 45 -11.00 -26.32 24.52
C GLY A 45 -10.23 -25.67 25.69
N GLY A 46 -10.48 -24.38 25.93
CA GLY A 46 -9.92 -23.61 27.05
C GLY A 46 -10.85 -23.45 28.26
N SER A 47 -12.06 -24.02 28.26
CA SER A 47 -13.07 -23.82 29.32
C SER A 47 -12.54 -24.12 30.73
N ALA A 48 -11.79 -25.21 30.92
CA ALA A 48 -11.16 -25.55 32.19
C ALA A 48 -10.15 -24.49 32.67
N LYS A 49 -9.28 -24.03 31.76
CA LYS A 49 -8.28 -23.00 32.05
C LYS A 49 -8.93 -21.67 32.39
N ARG A 50 -9.99 -21.30 31.66
CA ARG A 50 -10.73 -20.05 31.87
C ARG A 50 -11.52 -20.07 33.16
N ALA A 51 -12.18 -21.17 33.49
CA ALA A 51 -12.90 -21.30 34.75
C ALA A 51 -11.93 -21.20 35.95
N ALA A 52 -10.74 -21.78 35.82
CA ALA A 52 -9.69 -21.60 36.83
C ALA A 52 -9.22 -20.14 36.92
N GLN A 53 -8.99 -19.48 35.77
CA GLN A 53 -8.63 -18.06 35.71
C GLN A 53 -9.72 -17.16 36.33
N PHE A 54 -10.99 -17.49 36.12
CA PHE A 54 -12.14 -16.78 36.66
C PHE A 54 -12.09 -16.73 38.20
N TYR A 55 -11.95 -17.88 38.86
CA TYR A 55 -11.89 -17.93 40.33
C TYR A 55 -10.54 -17.46 40.90
N GLU A 56 -9.47 -17.48 40.11
CA GLU A 56 -8.20 -16.85 40.47
C GLU A 56 -8.32 -15.32 40.51
N ILE A 57 -9.07 -14.71 39.59
CA ILE A 57 -9.33 -13.26 39.61
C ILE A 57 -10.16 -12.88 40.85
N ILE A 58 -11.16 -13.72 41.19
CA ILE A 58 -12.00 -13.53 42.38
C ILE A 58 -11.19 -13.69 43.67
N SER A 59 -10.26 -14.64 43.74
CA SER A 59 -9.44 -14.87 44.94
C SER A 59 -8.43 -13.74 45.20
N GLN A 60 -7.96 -13.06 44.15
CA GLN A 60 -7.04 -11.95 44.25
C GLN A 60 -7.70 -10.64 44.74
N ASN A 61 -9.03 -10.53 44.62
CA ASN A 61 -9.79 -9.33 44.97
C ASN A 61 -11.01 -9.65 45.85
N PRO A 62 -10.86 -10.23 47.04
CA PRO A 62 -12.01 -10.68 47.83
C PRO A 62 -12.86 -9.52 48.34
N SER A 63 -14.18 -9.69 48.33
CA SER A 63 -15.10 -8.72 48.94
C SER A 63 -15.01 -8.76 50.48
N PRO A 64 -15.26 -7.65 51.21
CA PRO A 64 -15.14 -7.59 52.68
C PRO A 64 -15.97 -8.62 53.45
N HIS A 65 -17.04 -9.15 52.84
CA HIS A 65 -17.95 -10.15 53.42
C HIS A 65 -17.85 -11.52 52.73
N GLN A 66 -16.85 -11.73 51.87
CA GLN A 66 -16.67 -12.98 51.15
C GLN A 66 -16.24 -14.09 52.11
N ALA A 67 -16.90 -15.24 52.05
CA ALA A 67 -16.54 -16.41 52.83
C ALA A 67 -15.17 -16.95 52.37
N VAL A 68 -14.47 -17.66 53.26
CA VAL A 68 -13.18 -18.29 52.93
C VAL A 68 -13.43 -19.38 51.89
N ILE A 69 -12.94 -19.18 50.67
CA ILE A 69 -12.97 -20.17 49.59
C ILE A 69 -11.67 -20.99 49.66
N ASP A 70 -11.73 -22.13 50.34
CA ASP A 70 -10.63 -23.09 50.38
C ASP A 70 -10.43 -23.79 49.03
N ASP A 71 -9.35 -24.57 48.90
CA ASP A 71 -8.99 -25.22 47.63
C ASP A 71 -10.03 -26.28 47.19
N ALA A 72 -10.77 -26.89 48.12
CA ALA A 72 -11.80 -27.86 47.80
C ALA A 72 -13.04 -27.18 47.22
N VAL A 73 -13.49 -26.09 47.85
CA VAL A 73 -14.60 -25.26 47.37
C VAL A 73 -14.24 -24.60 46.04
N ARG A 74 -13.02 -24.04 45.90
CA ARG A 74 -12.56 -23.43 44.64
C ARG A 74 -12.60 -24.43 43.50
N LYS A 75 -12.13 -25.66 43.74
CA LYS A 75 -12.15 -26.73 42.74
C LYS A 75 -13.57 -27.11 42.33
N ASP A 76 -14.49 -27.20 43.28
CA ASP A 76 -15.89 -27.50 43.01
C ASP A 76 -16.58 -26.40 42.18
N LEU A 77 -16.42 -25.14 42.59
CA LEU A 77 -16.92 -23.96 41.87
C LEU A 77 -16.35 -23.89 40.43
N THR A 78 -15.06 -24.18 40.28
CA THR A 78 -14.37 -24.23 38.97
C THR A 78 -14.95 -25.32 38.07
N ASN A 79 -15.17 -26.53 38.60
CA ASN A 79 -15.73 -27.64 37.83
C ASN A 79 -17.17 -27.36 37.39
N SER A 80 -17.97 -26.75 38.27
CA SER A 80 -19.35 -26.35 37.95
C SER A 80 -19.38 -25.33 36.81
N LEU A 81 -18.60 -24.25 36.93
CA LEU A 81 -18.52 -23.20 35.90
C LEU A 81 -17.91 -23.70 34.58
N GLN A 82 -16.92 -24.60 34.65
CA GLN A 82 -16.36 -25.23 33.46
C GLN A 82 -17.45 -26.01 32.69
N THR A 83 -18.20 -26.85 33.39
CA THR A 83 -19.27 -27.66 32.80
C THR A 83 -20.36 -26.77 32.20
N HIS A 84 -20.68 -25.68 32.90
CA HIS A 84 -21.63 -24.68 32.46
C HIS A 84 -21.23 -24.02 31.14
N TRP A 85 -19.99 -23.53 31.05
CA TRP A 85 -19.48 -22.92 29.81
C TRP A 85 -19.34 -23.91 28.66
N GLN A 86 -19.09 -25.19 28.93
CA GLN A 86 -19.14 -26.22 27.88
C GLN A 86 -20.54 -26.33 27.28
N ASN A 87 -21.58 -26.34 28.12
CA ASN A 87 -22.97 -26.37 27.66
C ASN A 87 -23.35 -25.07 26.92
N LEU A 88 -22.92 -23.91 27.44
CA LEU A 88 -23.12 -22.60 26.81
C LEU A 88 -22.58 -22.58 25.38
N PHE A 89 -21.31 -22.94 25.20
CA PHE A 89 -20.65 -22.88 23.89
C PHE A 89 -21.03 -24.04 22.96
N ASP A 90 -21.57 -25.14 23.49
CA ASP A 90 -22.19 -26.22 22.70
C ASP A 90 -23.61 -25.84 22.21
N GLY A 91 -24.16 -24.71 22.67
CA GLY A 91 -25.54 -24.30 22.36
C GLY A 91 -26.60 -25.19 23.02
N LYS A 92 -26.24 -25.92 24.09
CA LYS A 92 -27.16 -26.75 24.88
C LYS A 92 -27.91 -25.88 25.89
N LEU A 93 -28.70 -24.94 25.39
CA LEU A 93 -29.48 -24.01 26.20
C LEU A 93 -30.88 -24.58 26.46
N ASP A 94 -30.97 -25.51 27.41
CA ASP A 94 -32.22 -26.14 27.83
C ASP A 94 -32.54 -25.81 29.30
N ASP A 95 -33.63 -26.38 29.84
CA ASP A 95 -34.00 -26.21 31.25
C ASP A 95 -32.89 -26.65 32.23
N ALA A 96 -32.02 -27.58 31.83
CA ALA A 96 -30.91 -28.02 32.68
C ALA A 96 -29.81 -26.95 32.72
N PHE A 97 -29.53 -26.29 31.60
CA PHE A 97 -28.65 -25.13 31.55
C PHE A 97 -29.14 -24.00 32.45
N VAL A 98 -30.43 -23.63 32.36
CA VAL A 98 -31.00 -22.56 33.20
C VAL A 98 -30.92 -22.91 34.69
N ARG A 99 -31.21 -24.16 35.06
CA ARG A 99 -31.02 -24.63 36.45
C ARG A 99 -29.57 -24.54 36.91
N GLN A 100 -28.62 -24.83 36.02
CA GLN A 100 -27.20 -24.73 36.32
C GLN A 100 -26.77 -23.26 36.52
N SER A 101 -27.22 -22.32 35.67
CA SER A 101 -27.03 -20.88 35.91
C SER A 101 -27.60 -20.44 37.26
N ILE A 102 -28.77 -20.98 37.65
CA ILE A 102 -29.40 -20.67 38.93
C ILE A 102 -28.55 -21.16 40.11
N GLU A 103 -28.10 -22.41 40.05
CA GLU A 103 -27.24 -22.99 41.09
C GLU A 103 -25.91 -22.22 41.20
N ILE A 104 -25.32 -21.84 40.07
CA ILE A 104 -24.11 -21.02 40.04
C ILE A 104 -24.37 -19.68 40.74
N GLY A 105 -25.45 -18.96 40.39
CA GLY A 105 -25.80 -17.69 41.02
C GLY A 105 -26.02 -17.80 42.53
N GLN A 106 -26.72 -18.85 42.97
CA GLN A 106 -26.96 -19.15 44.39
C GLN A 106 -25.67 -19.43 45.16
N ARG A 107 -24.75 -20.21 44.58
CA ARG A 107 -23.48 -20.53 45.23
C ARG A 107 -22.55 -19.32 45.29
N HIS A 108 -22.54 -18.47 44.26
CA HIS A 108 -21.82 -17.20 44.33
C HIS A 108 -22.35 -16.31 45.46
N GLU A 109 -23.67 -16.28 45.68
CA GLU A 109 -24.28 -15.60 46.83
C GLU A 109 -23.90 -16.26 48.16
N GLU A 110 -23.93 -17.59 48.25
CA GLU A 110 -23.53 -18.37 49.44
C GLU A 110 -22.12 -18.01 49.94
N TYR A 111 -21.18 -17.87 49.01
CA TYR A 111 -19.78 -17.53 49.32
C TYR A 111 -19.50 -16.02 49.33
N GLY A 112 -20.51 -15.17 49.10
CA GLY A 112 -20.36 -13.71 49.13
C GLY A 112 -19.53 -13.14 47.96
N ILE A 113 -19.52 -13.83 46.81
CA ILE A 113 -18.90 -13.32 45.59
C ILE A 113 -19.84 -12.29 44.98
N THR A 114 -19.46 -11.02 45.04
CA THR A 114 -20.34 -9.94 44.58
C THR A 114 -20.52 -9.96 43.05
N PRO A 115 -21.68 -9.50 42.55
CA PRO A 115 -21.94 -9.27 41.13
C PRO A 115 -20.82 -8.49 40.42
N LYS A 116 -20.23 -7.51 41.12
CA LYS A 116 -19.12 -6.71 40.61
C LYS A 116 -17.88 -7.55 40.33
N LEU A 117 -17.50 -8.44 41.26
CA LEU A 117 -16.37 -9.36 41.06
C LEU A 117 -16.67 -10.41 40.00
N TYR A 118 -17.91 -10.89 39.96
CA TYR A 118 -18.38 -11.83 38.95
C TYR A 118 -18.26 -11.24 37.54
N ILE A 119 -18.80 -10.04 37.31
CA ILE A 119 -18.74 -9.34 36.02
C ILE A 119 -17.28 -9.02 35.65
N ALA A 120 -16.47 -8.55 36.60
CA ALA A 120 -15.06 -8.26 36.34
C ALA A 120 -14.27 -9.50 35.89
N ALA A 121 -14.51 -10.66 36.52
CA ALA A 121 -13.90 -11.91 36.12
C ALA A 121 -14.44 -12.42 34.77
N TYR A 122 -15.73 -12.18 34.45
CA TYR A 122 -16.33 -12.48 33.15
C TYR A 122 -15.71 -11.64 32.04
N ASN A 123 -15.51 -10.33 32.28
CA ASN A 123 -14.88 -9.42 31.31
C ASN A 123 -13.46 -9.88 30.99
N ALA A 124 -12.63 -10.17 32.00
CA ALA A 124 -11.25 -10.64 31.78
C ALA A 124 -11.19 -11.96 30.98
N VAL A 125 -12.14 -12.86 31.19
CA VAL A 125 -12.24 -14.11 30.41
C VAL A 125 -12.70 -13.84 28.98
N THR A 126 -13.65 -12.92 28.81
CA THR A 126 -14.19 -12.51 27.51
C THR A 126 -13.13 -11.80 26.67
N ASP A 127 -12.34 -10.91 27.27
CA ASP A 127 -11.22 -10.22 26.61
C ASP A 127 -10.17 -11.22 26.10
N ALA A 128 -9.78 -12.18 26.94
CA ALA A 128 -8.83 -13.22 26.54
C ALA A 128 -9.36 -14.11 25.39
N LEU A 129 -10.68 -14.34 25.36
CA LEU A 129 -11.35 -15.02 24.27
C LEU A 129 -11.33 -14.20 22.98
N ILE A 130 -11.70 -12.92 23.07
CA ILE A 130 -11.73 -11.98 21.93
C ILE A 130 -10.33 -11.85 21.34
N GLU A 131 -9.29 -11.65 22.16
CA GLU A 131 -7.90 -11.58 21.70
C GLU A 131 -7.50 -12.86 20.94
N THR A 132 -7.84 -14.03 21.48
CA THR A 132 -7.58 -15.33 20.84
C THR A 132 -8.28 -15.42 19.47
N ILE A 133 -9.53 -14.96 19.39
CA ILE A 133 -10.34 -14.97 18.15
C ILE A 133 -9.73 -14.00 17.12
N ILE A 134 -9.41 -12.76 17.51
CA ILE A 134 -8.84 -11.74 16.64
C ILE A 134 -7.50 -12.24 16.05
N LEU A 135 -6.61 -12.78 16.89
CA LEU A 135 -5.30 -13.28 16.43
C LEU A 135 -5.42 -14.47 15.47
N LYS A 136 -6.38 -15.37 15.72
CA LYS A 136 -6.62 -16.54 14.87
C LYS A 136 -7.26 -16.18 13.53
N PHE A 137 -8.19 -15.24 13.53
CA PHE A 137 -8.95 -14.83 12.35
C PHE A 137 -8.46 -13.50 11.76
N ARG A 138 -7.21 -13.09 12.01
CA ARG A 138 -6.62 -11.81 11.55
C ARG A 138 -6.72 -11.54 10.05
N TRP A 139 -6.76 -12.59 9.22
CA TRP A 139 -6.93 -12.48 7.76
C TRP A 139 -8.37 -12.69 7.28
N ARG A 140 -9.29 -12.95 8.21
CA ARG A 140 -10.72 -13.19 8.02
C ARG A 140 -11.51 -12.31 9.00
N SER A 141 -11.27 -11.00 8.97
CA SER A 141 -11.82 -10.07 9.98
C SER A 141 -13.35 -10.11 10.07
N GLY A 142 -14.06 -10.38 8.95
CA GLY A 142 -15.51 -10.56 8.97
C GLY A 142 -15.98 -11.80 9.74
N ASP A 143 -15.21 -12.89 9.71
CA ASP A 143 -15.48 -14.05 10.58
C ASP A 143 -15.13 -13.73 12.03
N ALA A 144 -14.00 -13.05 12.27
CA ALA A 144 -13.60 -12.62 13.61
C ALA A 144 -14.69 -11.76 14.26
N ALA A 145 -15.18 -10.73 13.55
CA ALA A 145 -16.23 -9.84 14.01
C ALA A 145 -17.51 -10.60 14.35
N ARG A 146 -18.00 -11.45 13.44
CA ARG A 146 -19.20 -12.27 13.69
C ARG A 146 -19.03 -13.19 14.91
N ILE A 147 -17.88 -13.84 15.05
CA ILE A 147 -17.59 -14.73 16.18
C ILE A 147 -17.53 -13.93 17.48
N VAL A 148 -16.90 -12.75 17.49
CA VAL A 148 -16.83 -11.86 18.65
C VAL A 148 -18.21 -11.35 19.04
N THR A 149 -19.03 -10.91 18.08
CA THR A 149 -20.42 -10.50 18.35
C THR A 149 -21.23 -11.65 18.94
N SER A 150 -21.20 -12.83 18.30
CA SER A 150 -21.90 -14.02 18.81
C SER A 150 -21.42 -14.43 20.20
N LEU A 151 -20.10 -14.35 20.45
CA LEU A 151 -19.53 -14.62 21.77
C LEU A 151 -20.08 -13.63 22.80
N THR A 152 -20.04 -12.34 22.49
CA THR A 152 -20.48 -11.28 23.40
C THR A 152 -21.96 -11.44 23.77
N SER A 153 -22.84 -11.69 22.80
CA SER A 153 -24.26 -11.97 23.03
C SER A 153 -24.48 -13.16 23.97
N VAL A 154 -23.77 -14.26 23.72
CA VAL A 154 -23.88 -15.48 24.52
C VAL A 154 -23.33 -15.30 25.93
N MET A 155 -22.22 -14.57 26.09
CA MET A 155 -21.65 -14.24 27.39
C MET A 155 -22.58 -13.31 28.20
N LEU A 156 -23.19 -12.30 27.56
CA LEU A 156 -24.12 -11.37 28.21
C LEU A 156 -25.40 -12.06 28.69
N LEU A 157 -25.98 -12.95 27.87
CA LEU A 157 -27.11 -13.78 28.25
C LEU A 157 -26.78 -14.60 29.52
N ASP A 158 -25.61 -15.22 29.55
CA ASP A 158 -25.18 -16.05 30.67
C ASP A 158 -24.95 -15.25 31.97
N ILE A 159 -24.35 -14.07 31.83
CA ILE A 159 -24.21 -13.11 32.94
C ILE A 159 -25.59 -12.73 33.48
N GLU A 160 -26.54 -12.38 32.60
CA GLU A 160 -27.90 -12.00 33.01
C GLU A 160 -28.61 -13.13 33.76
N LEU A 161 -28.62 -14.35 33.21
CA LEU A 161 -29.24 -15.52 33.84
C LEU A 161 -28.69 -15.78 35.24
N THR A 162 -27.37 -15.71 35.37
CA THR A 162 -26.70 -15.97 36.66
C THR A 162 -26.89 -14.82 37.65
N LEU A 163 -26.89 -13.57 37.19
CA LEU A 163 -27.15 -12.40 38.03
C LEU A 163 -28.59 -12.35 38.52
N THR A 164 -29.56 -12.71 37.67
CA THR A 164 -30.97 -12.80 38.07
C THR A 164 -31.15 -13.87 39.15
N ALA A 165 -30.52 -15.04 39.00
CA ALA A 165 -30.58 -16.07 40.03
C ALA A 165 -29.85 -15.70 41.33
N TYR A 166 -28.71 -15.01 41.23
CA TYR A 166 -28.02 -14.43 42.39
C TYR A 166 -28.94 -13.44 43.13
N CYS A 167 -29.65 -12.59 42.38
CA CYS A 167 -30.62 -11.65 42.90
C CYS A 167 -31.77 -12.34 43.64
N ASP A 168 -32.35 -13.39 43.05
CA ASP A 168 -33.41 -14.18 43.67
C ASP A 168 -32.93 -14.88 44.95
N ALA A 169 -31.69 -15.41 44.94
CA ALA A 169 -31.07 -16.03 46.10
C ALA A 169 -30.82 -15.03 47.24
N SER A 170 -30.31 -13.86 46.88
CA SER A 170 -30.09 -12.74 47.79
C SER A 170 -31.43 -12.25 48.37
N ALA A 171 -32.46 -12.07 47.54
CA ALA A 171 -33.81 -11.68 47.97
C ALA A 171 -34.44 -12.73 48.93
N GLY A 172 -34.15 -14.03 48.73
CA GLY A 172 -34.57 -15.11 49.61
C GLY A 172 -33.92 -15.09 51.00
N LYS A 173 -32.65 -14.68 51.12
CA LYS A 173 -31.97 -14.46 52.42
C LYS A 173 -32.34 -13.14 53.07
N HIS A 174 -32.69 -12.14 52.26
CA HIS A 174 -33.00 -10.78 52.68
C HIS A 174 -34.50 -10.52 52.90
N HIS A 175 -35.32 -11.52 53.22
CA HIS A 175 -36.74 -11.33 53.58
C HIS A 175 -36.99 -10.45 54.84
N THR A 176 -35.94 -9.84 55.39
CA THR A 176 -35.98 -8.79 56.43
C THR A 176 -35.19 -7.52 56.07
N THR A 177 -34.63 -7.42 54.87
CA THR A 177 -33.93 -6.24 54.35
C THR A 177 -34.77 -5.61 53.24
N SER A 178 -35.15 -4.34 53.43
CA SER A 178 -36.06 -3.54 52.62
C SER A 178 -35.97 -3.77 51.10
N GLU A 179 -37.11 -3.84 50.39
CA GLU A 179 -37.21 -3.82 48.92
C GLU A 179 -36.37 -2.71 48.27
N ASN A 180 -36.16 -1.60 48.99
CA ASN A 180 -35.30 -0.50 48.57
C ASN A 180 -33.81 -0.88 48.51
N ALA A 181 -33.32 -1.82 49.33
CA ALA A 181 -31.92 -2.26 49.30
C ALA A 181 -31.61 -3.11 48.05
N PHE A 182 -32.59 -3.86 47.56
CA PHE A 182 -32.49 -4.57 46.29
C PHE A 182 -32.49 -3.60 45.11
N ALA A 183 -33.46 -2.67 45.08
CA ALA A 183 -33.55 -1.62 44.07
C ALA A 183 -32.29 -0.74 44.04
N ASP A 184 -31.73 -0.47 45.22
CA ASP A 184 -30.44 0.21 45.38
C ASP A 184 -29.33 -0.56 44.67
N GLN A 185 -29.10 -1.84 44.96
CA GLN A 185 -28.03 -2.59 44.30
C GLN A 185 -28.25 -2.74 42.78
N GLN A 186 -29.50 -2.89 42.33
CA GLN A 186 -29.84 -3.03 40.92
C GLN A 186 -29.53 -1.76 40.12
N LEU A 187 -29.79 -0.57 40.68
CA LEU A 187 -29.48 0.69 40.00
C LEU A 187 -27.99 0.81 39.66
N ASP A 188 -27.08 0.47 40.58
CA ASP A 188 -25.63 0.52 40.31
C ASP A 188 -25.24 -0.40 39.15
N ARG A 189 -25.81 -1.61 39.10
CA ARG A 189 -25.54 -2.57 38.01
C ARG A 189 -26.08 -2.08 36.68
N THR A 190 -27.29 -1.55 36.65
CA THR A 190 -27.90 -0.98 35.43
C THR A 190 -27.11 0.22 34.93
N MET A 191 -26.57 1.06 35.83
CA MET A 191 -25.69 2.18 35.43
C MET A 191 -24.34 1.71 34.91
N ASP A 192 -23.69 0.73 35.54
CA ASP A 192 -22.44 0.16 35.04
C ASP A 192 -22.64 -0.55 33.68
N LEU A 193 -23.77 -1.25 33.49
CA LEU A 193 -24.14 -1.84 32.20
C LEU A 193 -24.39 -0.76 31.13
N SER A 194 -25.04 0.35 31.49
CA SER A 194 -25.24 1.50 30.60
C SER A 194 -23.92 2.13 30.15
N VAL A 195 -22.96 2.31 31.05
CA VAL A 195 -21.63 2.81 30.66
C VAL A 195 -20.95 1.84 29.68
N ALA A 196 -20.99 0.53 29.97
CA ALA A 196 -20.37 -0.48 29.12
C ALA A 196 -21.01 -0.58 27.72
N ILE A 197 -22.36 -0.49 27.61
CA ILE A 197 -23.01 -0.55 26.30
C ILE A 197 -22.73 0.71 25.46
N ASN A 198 -22.66 1.88 26.09
CA ASN A 198 -22.28 3.12 25.43
C ASN A 198 -20.82 3.07 24.92
N GLU A 199 -19.89 2.50 25.68
CA GLU A 199 -18.52 2.24 25.20
C GLU A 199 -18.50 1.34 23.95
N SER A 200 -19.38 0.32 23.91
CA SER A 200 -19.56 -0.51 22.71
C SER A 200 -20.09 0.28 21.51
N ALA A 201 -21.05 1.17 21.71
CA ALA A 201 -21.56 2.06 20.65
C ALA A 201 -20.46 2.98 20.09
N ILE A 202 -19.64 3.57 20.95
CA ILE A 202 -18.50 4.42 20.55
C ILE A 202 -17.48 3.61 19.74
N SER A 203 -17.20 2.37 20.14
CA SER A 203 -16.32 1.46 19.40
C SER A 203 -16.86 1.18 17.99
N ASN A 204 -18.17 0.93 17.85
CA ASN A 204 -18.82 0.75 16.55
C ASN A 204 -18.72 2.00 15.67
N ALA A 205 -18.97 3.19 16.22
CA ALA A 205 -18.82 4.47 15.52
C ALA A 205 -17.39 4.67 14.99
N ARG A 206 -16.37 4.36 15.79
CA ARG A 206 -14.96 4.40 15.36
C ARG A 206 -14.67 3.42 14.22
N MET A 207 -15.21 2.20 14.29
CA MET A 207 -15.01 1.22 13.23
C MET A 207 -15.61 1.68 11.89
N MET A 208 -16.74 2.39 11.90
CA MET A 208 -17.34 2.94 10.66
C MET A 208 -16.38 3.92 9.96
N ASN A 209 -15.78 4.84 10.70
CA ASN A 209 -14.82 5.80 10.14
C ASN A 209 -13.58 5.11 9.54
N VAL A 210 -13.07 4.07 10.21
CA VAL A 210 -11.94 3.28 9.71
C VAL A 210 -12.29 2.58 8.40
N ILE A 211 -13.49 2.02 8.29
CA ILE A 211 -13.95 1.33 7.09
C ILE A 211 -14.15 2.29 5.93
N GLU A 212 -14.66 3.49 6.17
CA GLU A 212 -14.78 4.52 5.14
C GLU A 212 -13.40 4.97 4.62
N ASP A 213 -12.39 5.09 5.49
CA ASP A 213 -11.01 5.37 5.07
C ASP A 213 -10.42 4.22 4.22
N VAL A 214 -10.66 2.97 4.62
CA VAL A 214 -10.25 1.79 3.85
C VAL A 214 -10.91 1.78 2.47
N ASP A 215 -12.21 2.10 2.37
CA ASP A 215 -12.92 2.16 1.09
C ASP A 215 -12.34 3.24 0.16
N ARG A 216 -12.14 4.47 0.68
CA ARG A 216 -11.54 5.58 -0.08
C ARG A 216 -10.13 5.24 -0.58
N ARG A 217 -9.32 4.58 0.25
CA ARG A 217 -7.99 4.10 -0.15
C ARG A 217 -8.08 3.02 -1.22
N ALA A 218 -8.98 2.06 -1.08
CA ALA A 218 -9.19 1.01 -2.08
C ALA A 218 -9.57 1.58 -3.45
N GLN A 219 -10.47 2.57 -3.49
CA GLN A 219 -10.85 3.28 -4.72
C GLN A 219 -9.65 4.02 -5.35
N SER A 220 -8.83 4.67 -4.52
CA SER A 220 -7.62 5.37 -4.99
C SER A 220 -6.59 4.40 -5.59
N ILE A 221 -6.40 3.24 -4.97
CA ILE A 221 -5.53 2.18 -5.51
C ILE A 221 -6.12 1.64 -6.82
N SER A 222 -7.45 1.47 -6.92
CA SER A 222 -8.11 1.02 -8.16
C SER A 222 -7.81 1.97 -9.32
N ALA A 223 -7.92 3.28 -9.10
CA ALA A 223 -7.62 4.27 -10.13
C ALA A 223 -6.13 4.23 -10.56
N ALA A 224 -5.22 4.03 -9.60
CA ALA A 224 -3.80 3.88 -9.88
C ALA A 224 -3.50 2.58 -10.69
N VAL A 225 -4.22 1.50 -10.42
CA VAL A 225 -4.14 0.25 -11.18
C VAL A 225 -4.59 0.44 -12.62
N ASP A 226 -5.71 1.13 -12.87
CA ASP A 226 -6.17 1.43 -14.24
C ASP A 226 -5.16 2.29 -15.03
N GLN A 227 -4.53 3.26 -14.36
CA GLN A 227 -3.43 4.04 -14.93
C GLN A 227 -2.23 3.15 -15.27
N MET A 228 -1.90 2.19 -14.41
CA MET A 228 -0.79 1.25 -14.64
C MET A 228 -1.05 0.34 -15.84
N VAL A 229 -2.26 -0.21 -15.98
CA VAL A 229 -2.65 -1.01 -17.17
C VAL A 229 -2.49 -0.22 -18.47
N SER A 230 -2.91 1.05 -18.44
CA SER A 230 -2.74 1.96 -19.58
C SER A 230 -1.25 2.22 -19.88
N GLY A 231 -0.45 2.42 -18.84
CA GLY A 231 1.00 2.59 -18.93
C GLY A 231 1.70 1.38 -19.56
N ILE A 232 1.37 0.17 -19.09
CA ILE A 232 1.90 -1.09 -19.63
C ILE A 232 1.58 -1.21 -21.12
N SER A 233 0.33 -0.92 -21.51
CA SER A 233 -0.10 -0.96 -22.91
C SER A 233 0.69 0.01 -23.80
N ASN A 234 0.94 1.24 -23.31
CA ASN A 234 1.75 2.22 -24.03
C ASN A 234 3.22 1.80 -24.16
N ILE A 235 3.82 1.20 -23.12
CA ILE A 235 5.19 0.70 -23.19
C ILE A 235 5.29 -0.46 -24.20
N ALA A 236 4.29 -1.36 -24.22
CA ALA A 236 4.25 -2.46 -25.18
C ALA A 236 4.21 -1.97 -26.63
N GLU A 237 3.35 -0.98 -26.93
CA GLU A 237 3.26 -0.43 -28.29
C GLU A 237 4.55 0.32 -28.68
N ASN A 238 5.10 1.13 -27.78
CA ASN A 238 6.39 1.81 -28.02
C ASN A 238 7.54 0.82 -28.21
N GLY A 239 7.55 -0.28 -27.45
CA GLY A 239 8.50 -1.38 -27.62
C GLY A 239 8.41 -1.99 -29.02
N LYS A 240 7.19 -2.27 -29.50
CA LYS A 240 6.97 -2.80 -30.85
C LYS A 240 7.48 -1.85 -31.93
N VAL A 241 7.22 -0.55 -31.82
CA VAL A 241 7.75 0.46 -32.75
C VAL A 241 9.29 0.50 -32.70
N ALA A 242 9.89 0.46 -31.51
CA ALA A 242 11.34 0.44 -31.35
C ALA A 242 11.98 -0.82 -31.97
N ALA A 243 11.33 -1.98 -31.85
CA ALA A 243 11.81 -3.23 -32.46
C ALA A 243 11.77 -3.15 -33.99
N GLN A 244 10.70 -2.58 -34.54
CA GLN A 244 10.61 -2.36 -35.99
C GLN A 244 11.72 -1.41 -36.47
N ASN A 245 11.95 -0.30 -35.78
CA ASN A 245 13.01 0.64 -36.14
C ASN A 245 14.41 0.00 -36.06
N ALA A 246 14.66 -0.84 -35.06
CA ALA A 246 15.92 -1.58 -34.95
C ALA A 246 16.09 -2.57 -36.11
N GLN A 247 15.02 -3.29 -36.49
CA GLN A 247 15.04 -4.21 -37.62
C GLN A 247 15.27 -3.50 -38.97
N ASP A 248 14.67 -2.32 -39.14
CA ASP A 248 14.89 -1.48 -40.31
C ASP A 248 16.34 -1.00 -40.38
N ALA A 249 16.92 -0.58 -39.24
CA ALA A 249 18.33 -0.20 -39.14
C ALA A 249 19.29 -1.36 -39.43
N ILE A 250 18.99 -2.58 -38.99
CA ILE A 250 19.74 -3.79 -39.36
C ILE A 250 19.71 -4.00 -40.88
N THR A 251 18.56 -3.79 -41.51
CA THR A 251 18.42 -3.93 -42.97
C THR A 251 19.24 -2.88 -43.71
N VAL A 252 19.16 -1.62 -43.28
CA VAL A 252 19.91 -0.50 -43.88
C VAL A 252 21.42 -0.69 -43.72
N THR A 253 21.89 -1.10 -42.54
CA THR A 253 23.32 -1.36 -42.30
C THR A 253 23.84 -2.51 -43.15
N ARG A 254 23.06 -3.58 -43.32
CA ARG A 254 23.42 -4.70 -44.21
C ARG A 254 23.56 -4.24 -45.67
N THR A 255 22.60 -3.47 -46.18
CA THR A 255 22.69 -2.88 -47.51
C THR A 255 23.90 -1.95 -47.63
N GLY A 256 24.16 -1.13 -46.60
CA GLY A 256 25.35 -0.27 -46.54
C GLY A 256 26.66 -1.05 -46.62
N GLN A 257 26.76 -2.20 -45.92
CA GLN A 257 27.92 -3.10 -46.02
C GLN A 257 28.10 -3.66 -47.43
N GLU A 258 27.02 -4.01 -48.12
CA GLU A 258 27.07 -4.47 -49.52
C GLU A 258 27.60 -3.36 -50.44
N THR A 259 27.08 -2.13 -50.32
CA THR A 259 27.56 -0.97 -51.08
C THR A 259 29.04 -0.66 -50.82
N VAL A 260 29.49 -0.79 -49.56
CA VAL A 260 30.91 -0.60 -49.23
C VAL A 260 31.79 -1.67 -49.87
N ARG A 261 31.35 -2.94 -49.90
CA ARG A 261 32.08 -4.01 -50.60
C ARG A 261 32.21 -3.73 -52.10
N GLU A 262 31.15 -3.25 -52.73
CA GLU A 262 31.19 -2.84 -54.13
C GLU A 262 32.17 -1.68 -54.35
N ALA A 263 32.15 -0.67 -53.47
CA ALA A 263 33.09 0.46 -53.55
C ALA A 263 34.56 0.03 -53.39
N VAL A 264 34.86 -0.91 -52.47
CA VAL A 264 36.20 -1.48 -52.32
C VAL A 264 36.62 -2.22 -53.58
N SER A 265 35.72 -3.01 -54.20
CA SER A 265 35.99 -3.70 -55.46
C SER A 265 36.31 -2.72 -56.59
N SER A 266 35.54 -1.62 -56.72
CA SER A 266 35.82 -0.59 -57.72
C SER A 266 37.16 0.12 -57.48
N MET A 267 37.55 0.33 -56.22
CA MET A 267 38.86 0.91 -55.91
C MET A 267 40.00 -0.03 -56.29
N ASP A 268 39.84 -1.35 -56.12
CA ASP A 268 40.82 -2.34 -56.55
C ASP A 268 40.99 -2.35 -58.09
N GLU A 269 39.87 -2.26 -58.83
CA GLU A 269 39.89 -2.11 -60.29
C GLU A 269 40.62 -0.83 -60.74
N ILE A 270 40.39 0.29 -60.05
CA ILE A 270 41.09 1.55 -60.33
C ILE A 270 42.58 1.41 -60.02
N ALA A 271 42.96 0.79 -58.89
CA ALA A 271 44.35 0.54 -58.54
C ALA A 271 45.07 -0.27 -59.63
N HIS A 272 44.41 -1.32 -60.15
CA HIS A 272 44.94 -2.13 -61.25
C HIS A 272 45.11 -1.30 -62.54
N ALA A 273 44.12 -0.48 -62.89
CA ALA A 273 44.18 0.38 -64.07
C ALA A 273 45.31 1.42 -63.98
N VAL A 274 45.51 2.04 -62.80
CA VAL A 274 46.60 2.99 -62.55
C VAL A 274 47.96 2.30 -62.63
N SER A 275 48.12 1.12 -62.01
CA SER A 275 49.35 0.32 -62.09
C SER A 275 49.68 -0.05 -63.55
N ASP A 276 48.70 -0.48 -64.33
CA ASP A 276 48.92 -0.84 -65.73
C ASP A 276 49.22 0.37 -66.62
N ALA A 277 48.63 1.54 -66.32
CA ALA A 277 48.98 2.80 -66.96
C ALA A 277 50.43 3.19 -66.64
N SER A 278 50.85 3.11 -65.37
CA SER A 278 52.22 3.38 -64.94
C SER A 278 53.24 2.50 -65.69
N LYS A 279 53.01 1.18 -65.79
CA LYS A 279 53.90 0.28 -66.56
C LYS A 279 54.03 0.68 -68.04
N ARG A 280 52.95 1.16 -68.67
CA ARG A 280 52.98 1.61 -70.08
C ARG A 280 53.75 2.92 -70.23
N VAL A 281 53.64 3.81 -69.25
CA VAL A 281 54.38 5.08 -69.19
C VAL A 281 55.87 4.80 -68.97
N ASP A 282 56.25 3.83 -68.14
CA ASP A 282 57.65 3.42 -67.96
C ASP A 282 58.28 2.93 -69.27
N VAL A 283 57.53 2.14 -70.06
CA VAL A 283 57.97 1.69 -71.39
C VAL A 283 58.16 2.88 -72.35
N LEU A 284 57.29 3.90 -72.27
CA LEU A 284 57.42 5.13 -73.05
C LEU A 284 58.63 5.96 -72.61
N ALA A 285 58.91 6.03 -71.31
CA ALA A 285 60.09 6.69 -70.76
C ALA A 285 61.37 6.03 -71.30
N GLU A 286 61.43 4.70 -71.26
CA GLU A 286 62.57 3.93 -71.78
C GLU A 286 62.75 4.12 -73.30
N ALA A 287 61.65 4.12 -74.05
CA ALA A 287 61.67 4.37 -75.49
C ALA A 287 62.16 5.78 -75.82
N SER A 288 61.69 6.79 -75.08
CA SER A 288 62.11 8.19 -75.22
C SER A 288 63.60 8.36 -74.93
N GLN A 289 64.11 7.67 -73.90
CA GLN A 289 65.53 7.64 -73.58
C GLN A 289 66.36 7.05 -74.73
N LYS A 290 65.97 5.90 -75.26
CA LYS A 290 66.65 5.27 -76.42
C LYS A 290 66.66 6.16 -77.66
N ILE A 291 65.55 6.88 -77.91
CA ILE A 291 65.51 7.86 -79.02
C ILE A 291 66.48 9.01 -78.75
N GLY A 292 66.56 9.51 -77.52
CA GLY A 292 67.54 10.52 -77.12
C GLY A 292 68.99 10.11 -77.43
N GLU A 293 69.36 8.87 -77.09
CA GLU A 293 70.69 8.30 -77.38
C GLU A 293 70.98 8.23 -78.89
N ILE A 294 69.97 7.86 -79.70
CA ILE A 294 70.10 7.81 -81.18
C ILE A 294 70.27 9.23 -81.74
N VAL A 295 69.50 10.20 -81.24
CA VAL A 295 69.57 11.61 -81.66
C VAL A 295 70.95 12.18 -81.36
N GLU A 296 71.53 11.88 -80.19
CA GLU A 296 72.90 12.27 -79.84
C GLU A 296 73.94 11.68 -80.81
N GLN A 297 73.80 10.41 -81.20
CA GLN A 297 74.66 9.77 -82.20
C GLN A 297 74.53 10.43 -83.59
N ILE A 298 73.32 10.76 -84.04
CA ILE A 298 73.08 11.43 -85.32
C ILE A 298 73.74 12.81 -85.35
N GLU A 299 73.66 13.55 -84.25
CA GLU A 299 74.31 14.87 -84.13
C GLU A 299 75.84 14.76 -84.18
N ALA A 300 76.40 13.75 -83.52
CA ALA A 300 77.83 13.44 -83.61
C ALA A 300 78.25 13.15 -85.06
N ILE A 301 77.49 12.31 -85.78
CA ILE A 301 77.73 11.99 -87.20
C ILE A 301 77.60 13.25 -88.07
N ALA A 302 76.58 14.09 -87.84
CA ALA A 302 76.39 15.33 -88.59
C ALA A 302 77.55 16.31 -88.35
N SER A 303 78.05 16.41 -87.12
CA SER A 303 79.21 17.23 -86.76
C SER A 303 80.50 16.73 -87.44
N GLU A 304 80.73 15.41 -87.43
CA GLU A 304 81.86 14.78 -88.12
C GLU A 304 81.76 14.95 -89.65
N THR A 305 80.56 14.80 -90.21
CA THR A 305 80.30 15.03 -91.64
C THR A 305 80.55 16.48 -92.03
N ASN A 306 80.16 17.45 -91.19
CA ASN A 306 80.44 18.87 -91.39
C ASN A 306 81.94 19.16 -91.35
N LEU A 307 82.70 18.50 -90.47
CA LEU A 307 84.16 18.59 -90.42
C LEU A 307 84.83 17.97 -91.66
N LEU A 308 84.37 16.80 -92.10
CA LEU A 308 84.84 16.16 -93.33
C LEU A 308 84.57 17.02 -94.56
N ALA A 309 83.36 17.57 -94.68
CA ALA A 309 82.97 18.47 -95.75
C ALA A 309 83.79 19.77 -95.73
N LEU A 310 84.07 20.32 -94.55
CA LEU A 310 84.95 21.48 -94.38
C LEU A 310 86.37 21.18 -94.88
N ASN A 311 86.94 20.03 -94.50
CA ASN A 311 88.25 19.58 -94.98
C ASN A 311 88.26 19.40 -96.51
N ALA A 312 87.20 18.83 -97.08
CA ALA A 312 87.04 18.69 -98.52
C ALA A 312 86.92 20.05 -99.24
N THR A 313 86.20 21.03 -98.68
CA THR A 313 86.12 22.39 -99.22
C THR A 313 87.50 23.06 -99.21
N ILE A 314 88.30 22.88 -98.16
CA ILE A 314 89.67 23.39 -98.06
C ILE A 314 90.55 22.78 -99.15
N GLU A 315 90.52 21.46 -99.32
CA GLU A 315 91.35 20.77 -100.32
C GLU A 315 90.90 21.08 -101.76
N ALA A 316 89.59 21.26 -101.99
CA ALA A 316 89.06 21.71 -103.27
C ALA A 316 89.50 23.14 -103.62
N ALA A 317 89.56 24.05 -102.63
CA ALA A 317 90.14 25.38 -102.82
C ALA A 317 91.64 25.33 -103.12
N ARG A 318 92.36 24.37 -102.53
CA ARG A 318 93.80 24.15 -102.74
C ARG A 318 94.14 23.62 -104.13
N ALA A 319 93.24 22.83 -104.74
CA ALA A 319 93.37 22.30 -106.09
C ALA A 319 93.08 23.32 -107.22
N GLY A 320 92.68 24.56 -106.89
CA GLY A 320 92.48 25.64 -107.86
C GLY A 320 91.37 25.36 -108.88
N GLU A 321 91.61 25.63 -110.17
CA GLU A 321 90.61 25.43 -111.25
C GLU A 321 90.14 23.96 -111.37
N ALA A 322 91.00 22.97 -111.06
CA ALA A 322 90.65 21.55 -111.13
C ALA A 322 89.70 21.10 -110.01
N GLY A 323 89.64 21.86 -108.90
CA GLY A 323 88.83 21.54 -107.72
C GLY A 323 87.41 22.12 -107.72
N LYS A 324 87.05 22.97 -108.70
CA LYS A 324 85.76 23.70 -108.71
C LYS A 324 84.53 22.81 -108.59
N GLY A 325 84.48 21.67 -109.30
CA GLY A 325 83.37 20.72 -109.20
C GLY A 325 83.29 20.04 -107.82
N PHE A 326 84.43 19.71 -107.23
CA PHE A 326 84.53 19.14 -105.88
C PHE A 326 84.13 20.15 -104.80
N ALA A 327 84.47 21.43 -104.95
CA ALA A 327 84.11 22.48 -104.01
C ALA A 327 82.59 22.67 -103.89
N VAL A 328 81.85 22.53 -105.01
CA VAL A 328 80.38 22.59 -105.00
C VAL A 328 79.80 21.45 -104.18
N VAL A 329 80.26 20.21 -104.42
CA VAL A 329 79.79 19.03 -103.68
C VAL A 329 80.14 19.14 -102.18
N ALA A 330 81.36 19.55 -101.85
CA ALA A 330 81.77 19.72 -100.45
C ALA A 330 80.94 20.78 -99.72
N ASN A 331 80.63 21.91 -100.37
CA ASN A 331 79.74 22.93 -99.81
C ASN A 331 78.29 22.43 -99.64
N GLU A 332 77.79 21.61 -100.57
CA GLU A 332 76.46 21.00 -100.45
C GLU A 332 76.39 20.01 -99.28
N VAL A 333 77.39 19.14 -99.12
CA VAL A 333 77.50 18.21 -97.98
C VAL A 333 77.63 18.98 -96.66
N LYS A 334 78.38 20.08 -96.64
CA LYS A 334 78.49 20.97 -95.49
C LYS A 334 77.14 21.59 -95.13
N ALA A 335 76.42 22.13 -96.11
CA ALA A 335 75.08 22.69 -95.89
C ALA A 335 74.11 21.63 -95.35
N LEU A 336 74.13 20.42 -95.94
CA LEU A 336 73.28 19.31 -95.52
C LEU A 336 73.59 18.87 -94.09
N SER A 337 74.86 18.70 -93.73
CA SER A 337 75.28 18.33 -92.37
C SER A 337 74.89 19.39 -91.32
N GLN A 338 74.98 20.68 -91.64
CA GLN A 338 74.48 21.75 -90.77
C GLN A 338 72.95 21.72 -90.63
N GLN A 339 72.23 21.42 -91.72
CA GLN A 339 70.79 21.24 -91.68
C GLN A 339 70.38 20.03 -90.83
N THR A 340 71.11 18.91 -90.95
CA THR A 340 70.94 17.73 -90.10
C THR A 340 71.18 18.08 -88.64
N ALA A 341 72.27 18.75 -88.29
CA ALA A 341 72.56 19.15 -86.91
C ALA A 341 71.42 20.00 -86.31
N ARG A 342 70.91 21.01 -87.05
CA ARG A 342 69.77 21.82 -86.59
C ARG A 342 68.48 21.01 -86.41
N ALA A 343 68.21 20.08 -87.33
CA ALA A 343 67.05 19.21 -87.21
C ALA A 343 67.17 18.28 -85.99
N THR A 344 68.37 17.78 -85.73
CA THR A 344 68.67 16.88 -84.61
C THR A 344 68.54 17.61 -83.27
N GLU A 345 69.00 18.86 -83.18
CA GLU A 345 68.80 19.71 -82.00
C GLU A 345 67.30 19.96 -81.72
N SER A 346 66.50 20.23 -82.76
CA SER A 346 65.04 20.38 -82.58
C SER A 346 64.37 19.08 -82.12
N ILE A 347 64.85 17.92 -82.57
CA ILE A 347 64.36 16.63 -82.08
C ILE A 347 64.77 16.42 -80.63
N ARG A 348 66.02 16.75 -80.24
CA ARG A 348 66.51 16.68 -78.86
C ARG A 348 65.62 17.48 -77.91
N GLU A 349 65.30 18.73 -78.25
CA GLU A 349 64.41 19.57 -77.43
C GLU A 349 63.01 18.94 -77.27
N ARG A 350 62.47 18.35 -78.34
CA ARG A 350 61.18 17.62 -78.29
C ARG A 350 61.24 16.37 -77.41
N ILE A 351 62.34 15.61 -77.46
CA ILE A 351 62.55 14.42 -76.61
C ILE A 351 62.70 14.83 -75.15
N ALA A 352 63.43 15.90 -74.85
CA ALA A 352 63.56 16.42 -73.49
C ALA A 352 62.20 16.85 -72.91
N ASN A 353 61.36 17.54 -73.70
CA ASN A 353 60.00 17.88 -73.29
C ASN A 353 59.14 16.61 -73.09
N LEU A 354 59.23 15.62 -73.97
CA LEU A 354 58.52 14.34 -73.81
C LEU A 354 58.93 13.61 -72.54
N GLN A 355 60.22 13.58 -72.19
CA GLN A 355 60.72 13.00 -70.95
C GLN A 355 60.15 13.72 -69.73
N GLY A 356 60.19 15.06 -69.70
CA GLY A 356 59.62 15.84 -68.60
C GLY A 356 58.11 15.64 -68.43
N GLU A 357 57.35 15.56 -69.52
CA GLU A 357 55.91 15.22 -69.47
C GLU A 357 55.68 13.79 -68.97
N THR A 358 56.55 12.84 -69.34
CA THR A 358 56.47 11.44 -68.88
C THR A 358 56.72 11.34 -67.37
N ASP A 359 57.72 12.05 -66.85
CA ASP A 359 58.00 12.13 -65.42
C ASP A 359 56.80 12.71 -64.64
N GLY A 360 56.21 13.79 -65.17
CA GLY A 360 55.00 14.38 -64.59
C GLY A 360 53.80 13.42 -64.56
N ILE A 361 53.64 12.56 -65.57
CA ILE A 361 52.62 11.52 -65.59
C ILE A 361 52.90 10.45 -64.53
N VAL A 362 54.16 10.02 -64.36
CA VAL A 362 54.54 9.05 -63.32
C VAL A 362 54.21 9.58 -61.92
N ASP A 363 54.57 10.83 -61.65
CA ASP A 363 54.24 11.49 -60.37
C ASP A 363 52.72 11.54 -60.13
N ALA A 364 51.94 11.89 -61.16
CA ALA A 364 50.48 11.88 -61.07
C ALA A 364 49.89 10.48 -60.83
N MET A 365 50.48 9.43 -61.40
CA MET A 365 50.06 8.04 -61.18
C MET A 365 50.40 7.55 -59.76
N ASN A 366 51.55 7.95 -59.21
CA ASN A 366 51.91 7.67 -57.82
C ASN A 366 50.92 8.33 -56.85
N LEU A 367 50.61 9.62 -57.07
CA LEU A 367 49.56 10.34 -56.34
C LEU A 367 48.19 9.67 -56.46
N GLY A 368 47.85 9.17 -57.65
CA GLY A 368 46.62 8.42 -57.89
C GLY A 368 46.56 7.10 -57.10
N THR A 369 47.67 6.36 -57.05
CA THR A 369 47.80 5.12 -56.28
C THR A 369 47.61 5.38 -54.78
N ASP A 370 48.27 6.42 -54.24
CA ASP A 370 48.12 6.82 -52.84
C ASP A 370 46.67 7.27 -52.52
N ALA A 371 46.01 7.96 -53.45
CA ALA A 371 44.62 8.37 -53.29
C ALA A 371 43.67 7.17 -53.24
N VAL A 372 43.89 6.16 -54.07
CA VAL A 372 43.10 4.92 -54.08
C VAL A 372 43.33 4.12 -52.79
N SER A 373 44.58 3.97 -52.34
CA SER A 373 44.89 3.30 -51.07
C SER A 373 44.17 3.95 -49.89
N ARG A 374 44.21 5.28 -49.78
CA ARG A 374 43.46 6.00 -48.74
C ARG A 374 41.95 5.82 -48.87
N GLY A 375 41.43 5.74 -50.09
CA GLY A 375 40.02 5.44 -50.35
C GLY A 375 39.63 4.07 -49.81
N GLN A 376 40.46 3.05 -50.01
CA GLN A 376 40.24 1.70 -49.48
C GLN A 376 40.25 1.68 -47.95
N ASP A 377 41.19 2.38 -47.31
CA ASP A 377 41.27 2.49 -45.84
C ASP A 377 39.98 3.09 -45.25
N VAL A 378 39.51 4.21 -45.83
CA VAL A 378 38.26 4.87 -45.40
C VAL A 378 37.05 3.94 -45.58
N MET A 379 36.97 3.22 -46.70
CA MET A 379 35.88 2.25 -46.91
C MET A 379 35.92 1.10 -45.90
N GLY A 380 37.12 0.64 -45.52
CA GLY A 380 37.30 -0.35 -44.46
C GLY A 380 36.78 0.15 -43.10
N GLU A 381 37.02 1.41 -42.77
CA GLU A 381 36.50 2.03 -41.55
C GLU A 381 34.96 2.11 -41.56
N VAL A 382 34.36 2.56 -42.67
CA VAL A 382 32.90 2.62 -42.82
C VAL A 382 32.26 1.22 -42.70
N ALA A 383 32.89 0.18 -43.29
CA ALA A 383 32.40 -1.20 -43.15
C ALA A 383 32.35 -1.66 -41.68
N ARG A 384 33.39 -1.32 -40.90
CA ARG A 384 33.45 -1.62 -39.46
C ARG A 384 32.35 -0.91 -38.70
N GLU A 385 32.17 0.39 -38.93
CA GLU A 385 31.12 1.18 -38.27
C GLU A 385 29.72 0.64 -38.57
N MET A 386 29.45 0.27 -39.83
CA MET A 386 28.17 -0.35 -40.20
C MET A 386 27.93 -1.68 -39.48
N GLY A 387 28.99 -2.48 -39.31
CA GLY A 387 28.92 -3.72 -38.51
C GLY A 387 28.60 -3.46 -37.04
N GLU A 388 29.24 -2.46 -36.43
CA GLU A 388 28.98 -2.08 -35.04
C GLU A 388 27.54 -1.56 -34.83
N ILE A 389 27.01 -0.80 -35.79
CA ILE A 389 25.61 -0.36 -35.75
C ILE A 389 24.68 -1.57 -35.82
N GLY A 390 24.94 -2.53 -36.71
CA GLY A 390 24.16 -3.76 -36.83
C GLY A 390 24.09 -4.53 -35.50
N THR A 391 25.24 -4.79 -34.87
CA THR A 391 25.29 -5.49 -33.57
C THR A 391 24.57 -4.72 -32.45
N LYS A 392 24.67 -3.39 -32.41
CA LYS A 392 23.94 -2.58 -31.43
C LYS A 392 22.41 -2.64 -31.62
N MET A 393 21.96 -2.74 -32.87
CA MET A 393 20.53 -2.88 -33.18
C MET A 393 20.00 -4.28 -32.86
N GLU A 394 20.83 -5.32 -33.01
CA GLU A 394 20.51 -6.66 -32.52
C GLU A 394 20.35 -6.69 -30.99
N ASP A 395 21.27 -6.07 -30.24
CA ASP A 395 21.14 -5.93 -28.77
C ASP A 395 19.88 -5.16 -28.39
N THR A 396 19.56 -4.09 -29.13
CA THR A 396 18.33 -3.30 -28.92
C THR A 396 17.07 -4.16 -29.10
N THR A 397 17.03 -4.98 -30.16
CA THR A 397 15.91 -5.90 -30.40
C THR A 397 15.76 -6.91 -29.27
N GLN A 398 16.86 -7.47 -28.77
CA GLN A 398 16.84 -8.41 -27.66
C GLN A 398 16.30 -7.75 -26.38
N ARG A 399 16.77 -6.55 -26.04
CA ARG A 399 16.28 -5.82 -24.85
C ARG A 399 14.78 -5.51 -24.93
N ILE A 400 14.26 -5.25 -26.12
CA ILE A 400 12.82 -5.03 -26.31
C ILE A 400 12.02 -6.32 -26.10
N ALA A 401 12.56 -7.47 -26.52
CA ALA A 401 11.96 -8.77 -26.21
C ALA A 401 11.93 -9.03 -24.69
N ASP A 402 13.01 -8.70 -23.99
CA ASP A 402 13.08 -8.82 -22.52
C ASP A 402 12.05 -7.90 -21.84
N ILE A 403 11.92 -6.65 -22.29
CA ILE A 403 10.88 -5.72 -21.82
C ILE A 403 9.49 -6.31 -22.04
N SER A 404 9.23 -6.90 -23.20
CA SER A 404 7.93 -7.52 -23.50
C SER A 404 7.57 -8.64 -22.53
N ASN A 405 8.56 -9.45 -22.13
CA ASN A 405 8.36 -10.49 -21.10
C ASN A 405 8.03 -9.87 -19.73
N ILE A 406 8.77 -8.84 -19.33
CA ILE A 406 8.53 -8.12 -18.06
C ILE A 406 7.13 -7.49 -18.04
N LEU A 407 6.69 -6.90 -19.15
CA LEU A 407 5.33 -6.34 -19.26
C LEU A 407 4.25 -7.42 -19.13
N GLY A 408 4.51 -8.64 -19.62
CA GLY A 408 3.64 -9.79 -19.42
C GLY A 408 3.50 -10.14 -17.93
N GLU A 409 4.62 -10.24 -17.21
CA GLU A 409 4.61 -10.47 -15.76
C GLU A 409 3.93 -9.32 -15.00
N GLN A 410 4.16 -8.08 -15.42
CA GLN A 410 3.58 -6.91 -14.78
C GLN A 410 2.06 -6.85 -14.98
N ASN A 411 1.53 -7.28 -16.13
CA ASN A 411 0.09 -7.43 -16.32
C ASN A 411 -0.51 -8.44 -15.33
N ILE A 412 0.11 -9.61 -15.16
CA ILE A 412 -0.35 -10.63 -14.21
C ILE A 412 -0.33 -10.08 -12.77
N ALA A 413 0.73 -9.37 -12.38
CA ALA A 413 0.81 -8.74 -11.07
C ALA A 413 -0.27 -7.67 -10.88
N THR A 414 -0.56 -6.90 -11.93
CA THR A 414 -1.60 -5.87 -11.93
C THR A 414 -2.99 -6.45 -11.75
N ASP A 415 -3.29 -7.55 -12.44
CA ASP A 415 -4.56 -8.28 -12.27
C ASP A 415 -4.70 -8.83 -10.85
N ALA A 416 -3.63 -9.38 -10.27
CA ALA A 416 -3.65 -9.85 -8.88
C ALA A 416 -3.94 -8.71 -7.88
N VAL A 417 -3.40 -7.52 -8.12
CA VAL A 417 -3.71 -6.32 -7.30
C VAL A 417 -5.17 -5.91 -7.48
N ARG A 418 -5.69 -5.93 -8.71
CA ARG A 418 -7.11 -5.64 -9.00
C ARG A 418 -8.06 -6.59 -8.29
N ASP A 419 -7.73 -7.89 -8.29
CA ASP A 419 -8.49 -8.91 -7.56
C ASP A 419 -8.43 -8.66 -6.05
N GLY A 420 -7.24 -8.30 -5.53
CA GLY A 420 -7.06 -7.91 -4.13
C GLY A 420 -7.94 -6.73 -3.72
N ILE A 421 -8.02 -5.69 -4.55
CA ILE A 421 -8.89 -4.52 -4.31
C ILE A 421 -10.36 -4.92 -4.32
N THR A 422 -10.77 -5.77 -5.25
CA THR A 422 -12.14 -6.30 -5.28
C THR A 422 -12.47 -7.10 -4.01
N GLY A 423 -11.49 -7.87 -3.51
CA GLY A 423 -11.57 -8.55 -2.22
C GLY A 423 -11.74 -7.58 -1.05
N ILE A 424 -10.96 -6.50 -1.02
CA ILE A 424 -11.08 -5.45 0.01
C ILE A 424 -12.47 -4.80 -0.04
N ALA A 425 -12.96 -4.42 -1.22
CA ALA A 425 -14.28 -3.81 -1.37
C ALA A 425 -15.41 -4.70 -0.83
N ASN A 426 -15.36 -6.01 -1.15
CA ASN A 426 -16.31 -6.98 -0.62
C ASN A 426 -16.22 -7.13 0.91
N GLN A 427 -14.99 -7.12 1.45
CA GLN A 427 -14.75 -7.22 2.89
C GLN A 427 -15.26 -5.97 3.62
N THR A 428 -14.99 -4.78 3.11
CA THR A 428 -15.52 -3.50 3.58
C THR A 428 -17.05 -3.55 3.63
N GLY A 429 -17.72 -3.96 2.54
CA GLY A 429 -19.18 -4.10 2.52
C GLY A 429 -19.74 -5.08 3.55
N GLY A 430 -19.04 -6.19 3.79
CA GLY A 430 -19.38 -7.15 4.85
C GLY A 430 -19.20 -6.57 6.26
N GLN A 431 -18.15 -5.78 6.49
CA GLN A 431 -17.88 -5.14 7.77
C GLN A 431 -18.90 -4.03 8.08
N VAL A 432 -19.29 -3.22 7.10
CA VAL A 432 -20.38 -2.23 7.26
C VAL A 432 -21.66 -2.92 7.72
N SER A 433 -22.04 -4.04 7.09
CA SER A 433 -23.23 -4.81 7.47
C SER A 433 -23.14 -5.34 8.90
N ALA A 434 -21.96 -5.86 9.30
CA ALA A 434 -21.75 -6.37 10.66
C ALA A 434 -21.85 -5.28 11.72
N ILE A 435 -21.28 -4.09 11.47
CA ILE A 435 -21.35 -2.97 12.40
C ILE A 435 -22.77 -2.42 12.52
N ARG A 436 -23.52 -2.34 11.41
CA ARG A 436 -24.94 -1.95 11.46
C ARG A 436 -25.74 -2.89 12.37
N SER A 437 -25.55 -4.20 12.23
CA SER A 437 -26.20 -5.17 13.12
C SER A 437 -25.75 -5.01 14.58
N ALA A 438 -24.48 -4.70 14.83
CA ALA A 438 -24.00 -4.43 16.19
C ALA A 438 -24.60 -3.15 16.78
N ILE A 439 -24.81 -2.10 15.98
CA ILE A 439 -25.50 -0.86 16.39
C ILE A 439 -26.96 -1.16 16.75
N GLU A 440 -27.66 -1.97 15.95
CA GLU A 440 -29.04 -2.39 16.24
C GLU A 440 -29.13 -3.13 17.58
N THR A 441 -28.27 -4.14 17.81
CA THR A 441 -28.24 -4.87 19.09
C THR A 441 -27.88 -3.98 20.28
N VAL A 442 -26.97 -3.01 20.10
CA VAL A 442 -26.68 -2.02 21.15
C VAL A 442 -27.93 -1.20 21.48
N GLY A 443 -28.68 -0.74 20.46
CA GLY A 443 -29.93 -0.01 20.66
C GLY A 443 -31.01 -0.84 21.37
N GLU A 444 -31.10 -2.14 21.09
CA GLU A 444 -32.01 -3.06 21.80
C GLU A 444 -31.64 -3.17 23.29
N VAL A 445 -30.36 -3.34 23.60
CA VAL A 445 -29.87 -3.41 24.99
C VAL A 445 -30.09 -2.09 25.73
N GLU A 446 -29.89 -0.94 25.08
CA GLU A 446 -30.20 0.37 25.64
C GLU A 446 -31.70 0.50 25.98
N GLY A 447 -32.59 0.01 25.12
CA GLY A 447 -34.02 -0.03 25.41
C GLY A 447 -34.37 -0.86 26.66
N LEU A 448 -33.67 -1.98 26.87
CA LEU A 448 -33.83 -2.80 28.09
C LEU A 448 -33.32 -2.08 29.33
N ILE A 449 -32.21 -1.35 29.23
CA ILE A 449 -31.66 -0.54 30.32
C ILE A 449 -32.65 0.56 30.68
N ASP A 450 -33.20 1.29 29.71
CA ASP A 450 -34.19 2.33 29.95
C ASP A 450 -35.44 1.78 30.63
N GLN A 451 -35.91 0.60 30.22
CA GLN A 451 -37.01 -0.09 30.89
C GLN A 451 -36.67 -0.43 32.34
N GLN A 452 -35.50 -1.02 32.60
CA GLN A 452 -35.04 -1.34 33.96
C GLN A 452 -34.92 -0.08 34.83
N VAL A 453 -34.37 1.01 34.30
CA VAL A 453 -34.27 2.29 35.03
C VAL A 453 -35.66 2.82 35.36
N SER A 454 -36.62 2.74 34.43
CA SER A 454 -38.01 3.16 34.65
C SER A 454 -38.69 2.35 35.75
N GLU A 455 -38.50 1.03 35.78
CA GLU A 455 -39.02 0.15 36.83
C GLU A 455 -38.41 0.46 38.20
N LEU A 456 -37.17 0.97 38.24
CA LEU A 456 -36.50 1.38 39.48
C LEU A 456 -36.97 2.76 40.00
N VAL A 457 -37.67 3.57 39.20
CA VAL A 457 -38.12 4.92 39.59
C VAL A 457 -39.10 4.91 40.77
N GLN A 458 -39.89 3.84 40.91
CA GLN A 458 -40.90 3.69 41.96
C GLN A 458 -40.32 3.43 43.36
N TYR A 459 -39.04 3.08 43.46
CA TYR A 459 -38.37 2.80 44.72
C TYR A 459 -37.64 4.05 45.24
N ASP A 460 -37.59 4.17 46.56
CA ASP A 460 -36.82 5.22 47.22
C ASP A 460 -35.35 4.83 47.25
N ILE A 461 -34.62 5.23 46.20
CA ILE A 461 -33.21 4.92 46.00
C ILE A 461 -32.37 6.17 46.33
N PRO A 462 -31.54 6.13 47.38
CA PRO A 462 -30.68 7.24 47.75
C PRO A 462 -29.77 7.69 46.61
N ASN A 463 -29.59 9.00 46.48
CA ASN A 463 -28.58 9.62 45.61
C ASN A 463 -28.68 9.21 44.13
N ARG A 464 -29.88 8.85 43.66
CA ARG A 464 -30.14 8.40 42.28
C ARG A 464 -29.56 9.34 41.22
N THR A 465 -29.63 10.66 41.42
CA THR A 465 -29.08 11.64 40.47
C THR A 465 -27.57 11.55 40.33
N ILE A 466 -26.84 11.34 41.43
CA ILE A 466 -25.37 11.17 41.42
C ILE A 466 -25.01 9.88 40.69
N ARG A 467 -25.75 8.79 40.98
CA ARG A 467 -25.48 7.45 40.46
C ARG A 467 -25.80 7.33 38.98
N SER A 468 -26.87 7.99 38.53
CA SER A 468 -27.26 8.02 37.12
C SER A 468 -26.45 8.96 36.25
N ALA A 469 -25.80 9.98 36.84
CA ALA A 469 -24.96 10.91 36.10
C ALA A 469 -23.87 10.21 35.29
N ARG A 470 -23.28 9.09 35.76
CA ARG A 470 -22.26 8.35 34.99
C ARG A 470 -22.79 7.86 33.65
N ALA A 471 -23.97 7.22 33.66
CA ALA A 471 -24.61 6.75 32.45
C ALA A 471 -24.97 7.91 31.52
N GLU A 472 -25.52 9.01 32.05
CA GLU A 472 -25.89 10.19 31.24
C GLU A 472 -24.69 10.80 30.51
N HIS A 473 -23.54 10.92 31.17
CA HIS A 473 -22.33 11.47 30.55
C HIS A 473 -21.68 10.49 29.57
N ALA A 474 -21.86 9.18 29.76
CA ALA A 474 -21.46 8.17 28.77
C ALA A 474 -22.35 8.24 27.52
N VAL A 475 -23.67 8.39 27.68
CA VAL A 475 -24.61 8.63 26.58
C VAL A 475 -24.26 9.92 25.85
N TYR A 476 -23.97 11.01 26.55
CA TYR A 476 -23.55 12.28 25.94
C TYR A 476 -22.31 12.10 25.05
N PHE A 477 -21.29 11.37 25.52
CA PHE A 477 -20.09 11.07 24.72
C PHE A 477 -20.39 10.16 23.51
N LYS A 478 -21.20 9.12 23.69
CA LYS A 478 -21.69 8.27 22.60
C LYS A 478 -22.37 9.10 21.52
N THR A 479 -23.29 9.98 21.89
CA THR A 479 -24.07 10.76 20.91
C THR A 479 -23.16 11.63 20.04
N VAL A 480 -22.13 12.26 20.61
CA VAL A 480 -21.14 13.00 19.80
C VAL A 480 -20.39 12.05 18.85
N ALA A 481 -19.97 10.89 19.34
CA ALA A 481 -19.26 9.90 18.52
C ALA A 481 -20.10 9.43 17.32
N GLU A 482 -21.39 9.17 17.51
CA GLU A 482 -22.32 8.76 16.46
C GLU A 482 -22.57 9.85 15.43
N VAL A 483 -22.66 11.12 15.84
CA VAL A 483 -22.78 12.25 14.92
C VAL A 483 -21.52 12.38 14.06
N LEU A 484 -20.35 12.33 14.67
CA LEU A 484 -19.07 12.41 13.95
C LEU A 484 -18.86 11.23 13.00
N ALA A 485 -19.42 10.06 13.31
CA ALA A 485 -19.41 8.88 12.45
C ALA A 485 -20.55 8.84 11.41
N GLY A 486 -21.39 9.87 11.34
CA GLY A 486 -22.52 9.94 10.41
C GLY A 486 -23.63 8.91 10.67
N LEU A 487 -23.68 8.34 11.87
CA LEU A 487 -24.71 7.39 12.30
C LEU A 487 -25.99 8.11 12.75
N THR A 488 -25.84 9.35 13.24
CA THR A 488 -26.94 10.20 13.71
C THR A 488 -26.80 11.59 13.11
N ASP A 489 -27.91 12.19 12.68
CA ASP A 489 -27.88 13.55 12.14
C ASP A 489 -27.70 14.58 13.27
N ALA A 490 -26.77 15.52 13.08
CA ALA A 490 -26.43 16.54 14.08
C ALA A 490 -27.61 17.46 14.45
N ASP A 491 -28.56 17.67 13.54
CA ASP A 491 -29.74 18.51 13.74
C ASP A 491 -30.81 17.86 14.63
N LYS A 492 -30.75 16.55 14.83
CA LYS A 492 -31.65 15.77 15.70
C LYS A 492 -31.15 15.64 17.13
N VAL A 493 -29.95 16.15 17.40
CA VAL A 493 -29.25 15.98 18.67
C VAL A 493 -29.23 17.31 19.43
N GLU A 494 -30.06 17.43 20.47
CA GLU A 494 -30.06 18.61 21.35
C GLU A 494 -29.16 18.37 22.56
N MET A 495 -28.02 19.06 22.59
CA MET A 495 -26.98 18.86 23.60
C MET A 495 -26.96 20.04 24.58
N GLY A 496 -27.30 19.76 25.84
CA GLY A 496 -27.17 20.75 26.91
C GLY A 496 -25.72 21.20 27.13
N THR A 497 -25.56 22.38 27.72
CA THR A 497 -24.33 22.84 28.36
C THR A 497 -24.21 22.23 29.76
N SER A 498 -23.03 22.31 30.37
CA SER A 498 -22.77 21.74 31.71
C SER A 498 -23.66 22.31 32.82
N ASP A 499 -24.27 23.48 32.64
CA ASP A 499 -25.22 24.11 33.58
C ASP A 499 -26.70 23.81 33.24
N THR A 500 -27.00 23.39 32.00
CA THR A 500 -28.37 23.10 31.56
C THR A 500 -28.69 21.60 31.50
N CYS A 501 -27.68 20.73 31.58
CA CYS A 501 -27.85 19.28 31.69
C CYS A 501 -28.49 18.88 33.03
N ARG A 502 -29.06 17.67 33.12
CA ARG A 502 -29.79 17.19 34.31
C ARG A 502 -28.91 17.20 35.56
N PHE A 503 -27.69 16.67 35.44
CA PHE A 503 -26.72 16.65 36.54
C PHE A 503 -26.25 18.05 36.92
N GLY A 504 -25.97 18.93 35.96
CA GLY A 504 -25.57 20.32 36.19
C GLY A 504 -26.61 21.13 36.96
N LYS A 505 -27.88 21.03 36.54
CA LYS A 505 -29.02 21.62 37.26
C LYS A 505 -29.10 21.14 38.70
N TRP A 506 -28.85 19.85 38.96
CA TRP A 506 -28.82 19.32 40.31
C TRP A 506 -27.59 19.80 41.10
N TYR A 507 -26.40 19.77 40.50
CA TYR A 507 -25.13 20.15 41.10
C TYR A 507 -25.15 21.60 41.62
N ASP A 508 -25.77 22.51 40.86
CA ASP A 508 -25.90 23.92 41.24
C ASP A 508 -27.12 24.21 42.14
N SER A 509 -28.02 23.24 42.34
CA SER A 509 -29.22 23.42 43.16
C SER A 509 -28.95 23.30 44.67
N PRO A 510 -29.85 23.81 45.52
CA PRO A 510 -29.79 23.57 46.97
C PRO A 510 -29.85 22.07 47.36
N ALA A 511 -30.37 21.20 46.49
CA ALA A 511 -30.44 19.77 46.76
C ALA A 511 -29.05 19.11 46.81
N ALA A 512 -28.01 19.76 46.30
CA ALA A 512 -26.63 19.30 46.37
C ALA A 512 -25.90 19.73 47.66
N ASP A 513 -26.50 20.61 48.50
CA ASP A 513 -25.87 21.15 49.72
C ASP A 513 -25.28 20.10 50.68
N PRO A 514 -25.94 18.95 50.92
CA PRO A 514 -25.38 17.89 51.77
C PRO A 514 -24.04 17.31 51.25
N PHE A 515 -23.78 17.40 49.94
CA PHE A 515 -22.65 16.76 49.27
C PHE A 515 -21.48 17.73 49.01
N ARG A 516 -21.67 19.06 49.17
CA ARG A 516 -20.66 20.07 48.79
C ARG A 516 -19.31 19.95 49.51
N LYS A 517 -19.27 19.28 50.66
CA LYS A 517 -18.04 19.07 51.45
C LYS A 517 -17.25 17.84 51.02
N LEU A 518 -17.83 16.99 50.16
CA LEU A 518 -17.19 15.78 49.68
C LEU A 518 -16.08 16.13 48.66
N PRO A 519 -14.87 15.54 48.78
CA PRO A 519 -13.80 15.73 47.79
C PRO A 519 -14.24 15.39 46.37
N GLY A 520 -15.01 14.31 46.18
CA GLY A 520 -15.57 13.91 44.90
C GLY A 520 -16.51 14.96 44.31
N PHE A 521 -17.24 15.72 45.13
CA PHE A 521 -18.14 16.76 44.63
C PHE A 521 -17.36 17.88 43.94
N ALA A 522 -16.30 18.38 44.59
CA ALA A 522 -15.43 19.40 44.00
C ALA A 522 -14.66 18.88 42.78
N ALA A 523 -14.27 17.60 42.78
CA ALA A 523 -13.49 16.98 41.71
C ALA A 523 -14.27 16.84 40.38
N VAL A 524 -15.61 16.74 40.43
CA VAL A 524 -16.44 16.55 39.22
C VAL A 524 -16.56 17.80 38.35
N ARG A 525 -16.50 19.01 38.93
CA ARG A 525 -16.86 20.25 38.21
C ARG A 525 -16.03 20.51 36.96
N ALA A 526 -14.70 20.49 37.09
CA ALA A 526 -13.78 20.80 35.99
C ALA A 526 -13.88 19.79 34.83
N PRO A 527 -13.82 18.46 35.04
CA PRO A 527 -13.95 17.50 33.95
C PRO A 527 -15.35 17.49 33.33
N HIS A 528 -16.41 17.76 34.10
CA HIS A 528 -17.77 17.92 33.58
C HIS A 528 -17.88 19.12 32.61
N GLU A 529 -17.38 20.30 32.98
CA GLU A 529 -17.35 21.47 32.09
C GLU A 529 -16.47 21.23 30.85
N ALA A 530 -15.34 20.56 31.03
CA ALA A 530 -14.44 20.21 29.93
C ALA A 530 -15.11 19.27 28.91
N GLN A 531 -15.86 18.26 29.37
CA GLN A 531 -16.55 17.31 28.50
C GLN A 531 -17.60 18.03 27.63
N HIS A 532 -18.46 18.85 28.22
CA HIS A 532 -19.47 19.61 27.47
C HIS A 532 -18.83 20.60 26.51
N THR A 533 -17.79 21.33 26.95
CA THR A 533 -17.09 22.31 26.10
C THR A 533 -16.47 21.63 24.88
N ALA A 534 -15.77 20.52 25.10
CA ALA A 534 -15.13 19.75 24.03
C ALA A 534 -16.16 19.09 23.09
N GLY A 535 -17.27 18.57 23.62
CA GLY A 535 -18.35 18.00 22.81
C GLY A 535 -19.00 19.04 21.88
N HIS A 536 -19.32 20.22 22.41
CA HIS A 536 -19.83 21.34 21.59
C HIS A 536 -18.80 21.80 20.54
N ALA A 537 -17.52 21.87 20.91
CA ALA A 537 -16.45 22.22 19.97
C ALA A 537 -16.33 21.18 18.84
N ALA A 538 -16.43 19.88 19.15
CA ALA A 538 -16.37 18.81 18.17
C ALA A 538 -17.55 18.87 17.18
N LEU A 539 -18.79 19.03 17.69
CA LEU A 539 -19.99 19.15 16.85
C LEU A 539 -19.95 20.42 15.98
N HIS A 540 -19.49 21.54 16.54
CA HIS A 540 -19.36 22.79 15.79
C HIS A 540 -18.29 22.70 14.69
N ALA A 541 -17.14 22.09 14.96
CA ALA A 541 -16.10 21.86 13.97
C ALA A 541 -16.59 20.94 12.84
N PHE A 542 -17.29 19.86 13.20
CA PHE A 542 -17.91 18.94 12.24
C PHE A 542 -18.94 19.62 11.35
N ALA A 543 -19.84 20.44 11.91
CA ALA A 543 -20.83 21.21 11.15
C ALA A 543 -20.17 22.17 10.15
N ASN A 544 -18.98 22.71 10.48
CA ASN A 544 -18.19 23.56 9.60
C ASN A 544 -17.30 22.79 8.61
N ARG A 545 -17.38 21.45 8.59
CA ARG A 545 -16.54 20.56 7.77
C ARG A 545 -15.04 20.65 8.06
N ASP A 546 -14.68 21.02 9.28
CA ASP A 546 -13.30 21.01 9.77
C ASP A 546 -13.05 19.71 10.55
N GLN A 547 -12.63 18.68 9.82
CA GLN A 547 -12.49 17.33 10.36
C GLN A 547 -11.33 17.21 11.36
N ASP A 548 -10.20 17.88 11.11
CA ASP A 548 -9.04 17.87 12.01
C ASP A 548 -9.37 18.53 13.35
N ALA A 549 -10.09 19.66 13.33
CA ALA A 549 -10.54 20.32 14.54
C ALA A 549 -11.61 19.49 15.28
N ALA A 550 -12.50 18.83 14.56
CA ALA A 550 -13.52 17.95 15.14
C ALA A 550 -12.89 16.74 15.86
N GLU A 551 -11.91 16.07 15.24
CA GLU A 551 -11.18 14.95 15.83
C GLU A 551 -10.36 15.40 17.05
N THR A 552 -9.70 16.55 16.98
CA THR A 552 -8.94 17.12 18.09
C THR A 552 -9.85 17.42 19.30
N ALA A 553 -11.00 18.05 19.06
CA ALA A 553 -11.97 18.35 20.11
C ALA A 553 -12.61 17.07 20.68
N PHE A 554 -12.88 16.07 19.85
CA PHE A 554 -13.41 14.78 20.30
C PHE A 554 -12.42 14.01 21.18
N ALA A 555 -11.12 14.04 20.87
CA ALA A 555 -10.07 13.45 21.71
C ALA A 555 -9.96 14.17 23.07
N GLN A 556 -10.13 15.50 23.10
CA GLN A 556 -10.22 16.26 24.36
C GLN A 556 -11.45 15.85 25.17
N MET A 557 -12.59 15.66 24.49
CA MET A 557 -13.82 15.19 25.10
C MET A 557 -13.67 13.79 25.71
N GLU A 558 -12.96 12.88 25.04
CA GLU A 558 -12.70 11.53 25.56
C GLU A 558 -11.94 11.56 26.89
N ASN A 559 -10.85 12.32 26.95
CA ASN A 559 -10.07 12.49 28.19
C ASN A 559 -10.95 13.07 29.31
N ALA A 560 -11.71 14.13 29.00
CA ALA A 560 -12.63 14.73 29.97
C ALA A 560 -13.75 13.78 30.41
N THR A 561 -14.20 12.89 29.51
CA THR A 561 -15.20 11.85 29.80
C THR A 561 -14.64 10.83 30.79
N GLN A 562 -13.40 10.36 30.59
CA GLN A 562 -12.76 9.44 31.54
C GLN A 562 -12.62 10.08 32.93
N ASP A 563 -12.19 11.33 32.97
CA ASP A 563 -12.03 12.08 34.22
C ASP A 563 -13.37 12.30 34.95
N VAL A 564 -14.44 12.67 34.22
CA VAL A 564 -15.76 12.91 34.84
C VAL A 564 -16.39 11.60 35.33
N LEU A 565 -16.25 10.50 34.59
CA LEU A 565 -16.77 9.20 35.01
C LEU A 565 -16.05 8.68 36.27
N ALA A 566 -14.73 8.90 36.37
CA ALA A 566 -13.96 8.57 37.56
C ALA A 566 -14.37 9.43 38.77
N ALA A 567 -14.51 10.75 38.58
CA ALA A 567 -14.91 11.67 39.63
C ALA A 567 -16.35 11.40 40.11
N LEU A 568 -17.29 11.09 39.21
CA LEU A 568 -18.66 10.73 39.55
C LEU A 568 -18.74 9.40 40.29
N LYS A 569 -17.87 8.44 39.97
CA LYS A 569 -17.77 7.18 40.71
C LYS A 569 -17.29 7.42 42.15
N GLN A 570 -16.26 8.25 42.32
CA GLN A 570 -15.79 8.65 43.65
C GLN A 570 -16.89 9.37 44.44
N LEU A 571 -17.59 10.33 43.81
CA LEU A 571 -18.71 11.03 44.45
C LEU A 571 -19.84 10.08 44.85
N ALA A 572 -20.19 9.10 44.01
CA ALA A 572 -21.20 8.10 44.33
C ALA A 572 -20.81 7.21 45.51
N GLU A 573 -19.52 6.85 45.63
CA GLU A 573 -18.99 6.07 46.77
C GLU A 573 -18.99 6.90 48.06
N GLU A 574 -18.55 8.17 48.01
CA GLU A 574 -18.53 9.09 49.16
C GLU A 574 -19.93 9.50 49.64
N ALA A 575 -20.89 9.59 48.72
CA ALA A 575 -22.26 9.98 49.02
C ALA A 575 -23.11 8.84 49.61
N ARG A 576 -22.64 7.59 49.57
CA ARG A 576 -23.43 6.38 49.87
C ARG A 576 -24.19 6.42 51.20
N ASP A 577 -23.57 6.99 52.24
CA ASP A 577 -24.13 7.06 53.60
C ASP A 577 -24.88 8.37 53.89
N ILE A 578 -24.98 9.27 52.91
CA ILE A 578 -25.70 10.54 53.03
C ILE A 578 -27.13 10.35 52.51
N HIS A 579 -28.11 10.45 53.41
CA HIS A 579 -29.54 10.38 53.11
C HIS A 579 -30.19 11.76 53.34
N PRO A 580 -30.41 12.57 52.29
CA PRO A 580 -30.98 13.92 52.43
C PRO A 580 -32.40 13.93 53.01
N ASP A 581 -33.16 12.82 52.86
CA ASP A 581 -34.57 12.71 53.24
C ASP A 581 -34.80 12.06 54.63
N ALA A 582 -33.75 11.85 55.44
CA ALA A 582 -33.85 11.20 56.76
C ALA A 582 -34.02 12.19 57.95
N ALA A 583 -34.65 13.35 57.72
CA ALA A 583 -34.95 14.35 58.77
C ALA A 583 -36.43 14.38 59.16
#